data_AF-A0A0M9BLM7-F1
#
_entry.id   AF-A0A0M9BLM7-F1
#
_cell.length_a   1.000
_cell.length_b   1.000
_cell.length_c   1.000
_cell.angle_alpha   90.00
_cell.angle_beta   90.00
_cell.angle_gamma   90.00
#
_symmetry.space_group_name_H-M   'P 1'
#
loop_
_entity.id
_entity.type
_entity.pdbx_description
1 polymer ?
#
loop_
_entity_poly.entity_id
_entity_poly.type
_entity_poly.pdbx_seq_one_letter_code
_entity_poly.pdbx_strand_id
1 'polypeptide(L)'
;MTNQPNQVRSKPLFSQTITDFWRTPFLNGDILYTDEVFTVTINPDLDKDSRVMVLETTDGRVMAVLTPAMADKVGPYQRQDLSEEIFRRKLNEAGVTLHGADYLFYFSEADKNVLLQENLEGDLRRLTEQDEAAFSEFASSASKQDLDDAYVELDHWAVFGSF
;
A
#
# COMPACT_ATOMS: atom_id res chain seq x y z
N MET A 1 31.74 -27.65 19.27
CA MET A 1 30.92 -27.60 18.05
C MET A 1 29.63 -26.90 18.39
N THR A 2 29.55 -25.61 18.08
CA THR A 2 28.42 -24.72 18.37
C THR A 2 27.54 -24.66 17.12
N ASN A 3 26.33 -25.23 17.21
CA ASN A 3 25.31 -25.08 16.17
C ASN A 3 24.70 -23.68 16.27
N GLN A 4 24.96 -22.83 15.28
CA GLN A 4 24.13 -21.65 15.01
C GLN A 4 22.83 -22.10 14.35
N PRO A 5 21.65 -21.62 14.79
CA PRO A 5 20.42 -21.87 14.06
C PRO A 5 20.45 -21.08 12.75
N ASN A 6 20.41 -21.80 11.62
CA ASN A 6 20.12 -21.26 10.31
C ASN A 6 18.75 -20.57 10.39
N GLN A 7 18.73 -19.24 10.50
CA GLN A 7 17.55 -18.47 10.16
C GLN A 7 17.38 -18.57 8.65
N VAL A 8 16.50 -19.46 8.21
CA VAL A 8 15.97 -19.44 6.86
C VAL A 8 15.22 -18.12 6.75
N ARG A 9 15.85 -17.07 6.19
CA ARG A 9 15.12 -15.89 5.75
C ARG A 9 14.18 -16.38 4.65
N SER A 10 12.90 -16.53 4.98
CA SER A 10 11.87 -16.82 3.99
C SER A 10 11.91 -15.72 2.94
N LYS A 11 11.92 -16.10 1.66
CA LYS A 11 11.85 -15.16 0.55
C LYS A 11 10.59 -14.29 0.74
N PRO A 12 10.67 -12.95 0.58
CA PRO A 12 9.50 -12.10 0.69
C PRO A 12 8.45 -12.50 -0.34
N LEU A 13 7.18 -12.53 0.07
CA LEU A 13 6.06 -12.95 -0.77
C LEU A 13 5.85 -11.98 -1.94
N PHE A 14 5.87 -10.69 -1.64
CA PHE A 14 5.70 -9.62 -2.62
C PHE A 14 7.04 -9.00 -3.02
N SER A 15 7.00 -8.16 -4.05
CA SER A 15 8.17 -7.42 -4.48
C SER A 15 8.73 -6.55 -3.36
N GLN A 16 10.06 -6.55 -3.24
CA GLN A 16 10.74 -5.76 -2.23
C GLN A 16 10.50 -4.25 -2.44
N THR A 17 10.46 -3.79 -3.70
CA THR A 17 10.15 -2.40 -4.03
C THR A 17 8.77 -1.97 -3.51
N ILE A 18 7.75 -2.81 -3.68
CA ILE A 18 6.39 -2.53 -3.18
C ILE A 18 6.38 -2.55 -1.65
N THR A 19 7.01 -3.56 -1.06
CA THR A 19 7.08 -3.73 0.40
C THR A 19 7.79 -2.54 1.05
N ASP A 20 8.90 -2.11 0.49
CA ASP A 20 9.69 -0.98 0.98
C ASP A 20 8.92 0.33 0.84
N PHE A 21 8.25 0.54 -0.31
CA PHE A 21 7.43 1.73 -0.53
C PHE A 21 6.40 1.92 0.61
N TRP A 22 5.63 0.87 0.92
CA TRP A 22 4.61 0.93 1.97
C TRP A 22 5.19 0.98 3.38
N ARG A 23 6.34 0.34 3.62
CA ARG A 23 6.99 0.35 4.95
C ARG A 23 7.77 1.64 5.23
N THR A 24 8.19 2.38 4.20
CA THR A 24 9.06 3.56 4.32
C THR A 24 8.58 4.55 5.40
N PRO A 25 7.30 4.97 5.44
CA PRO A 25 6.84 5.91 6.46
C PRO A 25 6.99 5.40 7.89
N PHE A 26 6.91 4.08 8.10
CA PHE A 26 6.94 3.44 9.41
C PHE A 26 8.35 3.13 9.91
N LEU A 27 9.32 3.09 9.00
CA LEU A 27 10.73 2.82 9.32
C LEU A 27 11.58 4.09 9.46
N ASN A 28 11.09 5.21 8.91
CA ASN A 28 11.77 6.50 8.97
C ASN A 28 11.21 7.35 10.10
N GLY A 29 11.70 7.15 11.33
CA GLY A 29 11.28 7.95 12.48
C GLY A 29 11.73 7.37 13.81
N ASP A 30 11.25 7.98 14.89
CA ASP A 30 11.54 7.55 16.25
C ASP A 30 10.61 6.41 16.65
N ILE A 31 11.16 5.23 16.94
CA ILE A 31 10.38 4.08 17.41
C ILE A 31 9.92 4.39 18.85
N LEU A 32 8.61 4.53 19.02
CA LEU A 32 7.98 4.72 20.31
C LEU A 32 7.78 3.40 21.04
N TYR A 33 7.35 2.37 20.29
CA TYR A 33 7.05 1.04 20.79
C TYR A 33 7.35 0.00 19.71
N THR A 34 7.86 -1.16 20.13
CA THR A 34 8.01 -2.33 19.26
C THR A 34 7.98 -3.60 20.10
N ASP A 35 7.25 -4.59 19.60
CA ASP A 35 7.34 -5.98 20.03
C ASP A 35 7.43 -6.89 18.78
N GLU A 36 7.08 -8.18 18.92
CA GLU A 36 7.13 -9.14 17.82
C GLU A 36 6.08 -8.88 16.71
N VAL A 37 4.93 -8.30 17.07
CA VAL A 37 3.73 -8.21 16.23
C VAL A 37 3.25 -6.77 15.99
N PHE A 38 3.66 -5.80 16.79
CA PHE A 38 3.21 -4.42 16.74
C PHE A 38 4.37 -3.42 16.85
N THR A 39 4.35 -2.39 16.02
CA THR A 39 5.32 -1.29 16.04
C THR A 39 4.60 0.04 15.95
N VAL A 40 5.03 1.03 16.74
CA VAL A 40 4.56 2.41 16.68
C VAL A 40 5.75 3.34 16.47
N THR A 41 5.70 4.12 15.39
CA THR A 41 6.75 5.07 15.02
C THR A 41 6.21 6.50 15.03
N ILE A 42 7.02 7.45 15.46
CA ILE A 42 6.77 8.89 15.30
C ILE A 42 7.60 9.37 14.13
N ASN A 43 6.93 9.82 13.07
CA ASN A 43 7.57 10.31 11.85
C ASN A 43 7.16 11.78 11.60
N PRO A 44 8.10 12.74 11.69
CA PRO A 44 7.81 14.15 11.42
C PRO A 44 7.57 14.47 9.94
N ASP A 45 7.96 13.58 9.03
CA ASP A 45 7.91 13.76 7.58
C ASP A 45 6.60 13.22 6.96
N LEU A 46 5.63 12.77 7.76
CA LEU A 46 4.33 12.38 7.25
C LEU A 46 3.60 13.58 6.61
N ASP A 47 2.89 13.29 5.53
CA ASP A 47 2.04 14.27 4.89
C ASP A 47 0.95 14.81 5.86
N LYS A 48 0.58 16.09 5.67
CA LYS A 48 -0.36 16.79 6.56
C LYS A 48 -1.76 16.20 6.54
N ASP A 49 -2.13 15.53 5.46
CA ASP A 49 -3.40 14.84 5.32
C ASP A 49 -3.31 13.38 5.83
N SER A 50 -2.10 12.84 5.98
CA SER A 50 -1.82 11.46 6.43
C SER A 50 -1.18 11.41 7.83
N ARG A 51 -1.75 12.14 8.80
CA ARG A 51 -1.15 12.36 10.13
C ARG A 51 -1.05 11.11 11.02
N VAL A 52 -1.81 10.06 10.67
CA VAL A 52 -1.80 8.74 11.30
C VAL A 52 -2.03 7.70 10.20
N MET A 53 -1.21 6.67 10.16
CA MET A 53 -1.40 5.52 9.27
C MET A 53 -1.20 4.22 10.04
N VAL A 54 -1.90 3.16 9.62
CA VAL A 54 -1.73 1.80 10.13
C VAL A 54 -1.61 0.85 8.94
N LEU A 55 -0.62 -0.01 8.96
CA LEU A 55 -0.35 -1.03 7.95
C LEU A 55 -0.29 -2.40 8.63
N GLU A 56 -1.16 -3.31 8.19
CA GLU A 56 -1.10 -4.72 8.55
C GLU A 56 -0.47 -5.50 7.39
N THR A 57 0.59 -6.26 7.67
CA THR A 57 1.25 -7.11 6.69
C THR A 57 0.69 -8.52 6.72
N THR A 58 0.87 -9.29 5.63
CA THR A 58 0.29 -10.63 5.48
C THR A 58 0.77 -11.67 6.49
N ASP A 59 1.86 -11.40 7.20
CA ASP A 59 2.36 -12.19 8.31
C ASP A 59 1.71 -11.82 9.67
N GLY A 60 0.71 -10.92 9.67
CA GLY A 60 -0.03 -10.47 10.85
C GLY A 60 0.69 -9.40 11.66
N ARG A 61 1.84 -8.88 11.20
CA ARG A 61 2.49 -7.75 11.87
C ARG A 61 1.75 -6.45 11.55
N VAL A 62 1.55 -5.64 12.56
CA VAL A 62 0.91 -4.32 12.45
C VAL A 62 1.93 -3.23 12.74
N MET A 63 1.98 -2.23 11.87
CA MET A 63 2.83 -1.06 11.99
C MET A 63 1.93 0.18 12.04
N ALA A 64 2.12 1.04 13.01
CA ALA A 64 1.45 2.32 13.12
C ALA A 64 2.48 3.46 13.06
N VAL A 65 2.10 4.58 12.43
CA VAL A 65 2.93 5.77 12.38
C VAL A 65 2.10 7.01 12.66
N LEU A 66 2.68 7.96 13.39
CA LEU A 66 2.07 9.20 13.85
C LEU A 66 2.97 10.39 13.51
N THR A 67 2.39 11.56 13.26
CA THR A 67 3.15 12.81 13.41
C THR A 67 3.45 13.08 14.89
N PRO A 68 4.48 13.88 15.24
CA PRO A 68 4.76 14.28 16.61
C PRO A 68 3.55 14.92 17.31
N ALA A 69 2.84 15.82 16.63
CA ALA A 69 1.63 16.45 17.17
C ALA A 69 0.52 15.44 17.49
N MET A 70 0.40 14.38 16.69
CA MET A 70 -0.56 13.30 16.97
C MET A 70 -0.11 12.43 18.13
N ALA A 71 1.19 12.14 18.25
CA ALA A 71 1.73 11.41 19.40
C ALA A 71 1.48 12.18 20.71
N ASP A 72 1.74 13.49 20.74
CA ASP A 72 1.45 14.34 21.90
C ASP A 72 -0.03 14.32 22.27
N LYS A 73 -0.92 14.41 21.27
CA LYS A 73 -2.38 14.40 21.47
C LYS A 73 -2.90 13.05 22.00
N VAL A 74 -2.40 11.95 21.47
CA VAL A 74 -2.87 10.58 21.79
C VAL A 74 -2.27 10.07 23.10
N GLY A 75 -1.10 10.60 23.49
CA GLY A 75 -0.37 10.17 24.69
C GLY A 75 -0.08 8.66 24.75
N PRO A 76 0.51 8.03 23.71
CA PRO A 76 0.83 6.60 23.70
C PRO A 76 2.07 6.21 24.55
N TYR A 77 2.66 7.14 25.32
CA TYR A 77 3.96 6.97 26.01
C TYR A 77 3.99 5.96 27.16
N GLN A 78 2.87 5.33 27.52
CA GLN A 78 2.85 4.23 28.49
C GLN A 78 3.23 2.92 27.80
N ARG A 79 4.54 2.66 27.73
CA ARG A 79 5.16 1.67 26.83
C ARG A 79 5.02 0.21 27.24
N GLN A 80 4.65 -0.14 28.48
CA GLN A 80 4.80 -1.53 28.95
C GLN A 80 3.68 -2.47 28.47
N ASP A 81 2.49 -1.94 28.13
CA ASP A 81 1.32 -2.74 27.73
C ASP A 81 0.66 -2.22 26.44
N LEU A 82 1.40 -1.56 25.56
CA LEU A 82 0.79 -0.98 24.35
C LEU A 82 0.53 -2.07 23.30
N SER A 83 -0.73 -2.50 23.16
CA SER A 83 -1.20 -3.34 22.05
C SER A 83 -1.83 -2.50 20.92
N GLU A 84 -2.03 -3.11 19.75
CA GLU A 84 -2.79 -2.49 18.66
C GLU A 84 -4.19 -2.05 19.11
N GLU A 85 -4.90 -2.90 19.85
CA GLU A 85 -6.24 -2.60 20.37
C GLU A 85 -6.22 -1.36 21.28
N ILE A 86 -5.25 -1.31 22.20
CA ILE A 86 -5.08 -0.17 23.11
C ILE A 86 -4.71 1.10 22.34
N PHE A 87 -3.87 0.98 21.32
CA PHE A 87 -3.50 2.08 20.44
C PHE A 87 -4.72 2.63 19.68
N ARG A 88 -5.51 1.77 19.05
CA ARG A 88 -6.75 2.15 18.34
C ARG A 88 -7.77 2.78 19.30
N ARG A 89 -7.89 2.27 20.53
CA ARG A 89 -8.73 2.88 21.57
C ARG A 89 -8.26 4.31 21.89
N LYS A 90 -6.96 4.51 22.12
CA LYS A 90 -6.40 5.85 22.38
C LYS A 90 -6.60 6.82 21.21
N LEU A 91 -6.51 6.35 19.96
CA LEU A 91 -6.85 7.16 18.79
C LEU A 91 -8.31 7.63 18.85
N ASN A 92 -9.24 6.71 19.09
CA ASN A 92 -10.67 7.03 19.19
C ASN A 92 -10.96 7.99 20.35
N GLU A 93 -10.35 7.79 21.53
CA GLU A 93 -10.47 8.69 22.70
C GLU A 93 -9.95 10.11 22.40
N ALA A 94 -8.93 10.22 21.54
CA ALA A 94 -8.41 11.49 21.04
C ALA A 94 -9.25 12.09 19.88
N GLY A 95 -10.38 11.48 19.54
CA GLY A 95 -11.24 11.90 18.42
C GLY A 95 -10.61 11.66 17.04
N VAL A 96 -9.74 10.67 16.93
CA VAL A 96 -9.14 10.23 15.67
C VAL A 96 -9.81 8.93 15.25
N THR A 97 -10.60 9.00 14.20
CA THR A 97 -11.22 7.81 13.60
C THR A 97 -10.40 7.41 12.39
N LEU A 98 -9.87 6.18 12.41
CA LEU A 98 -9.29 5.59 11.20
C LEU A 98 -10.43 5.22 10.26
N HIS A 99 -10.29 5.59 8.99
CA HIS A 99 -11.20 5.10 7.95
C HIS A 99 -11.04 3.58 7.80
N GLY A 100 -12.04 2.92 7.21
CA GLY A 100 -11.99 1.48 6.93
C GLY A 100 -10.71 1.13 6.17
N ALA A 101 -10.21 -0.10 6.36
CA ALA A 101 -8.96 -0.52 5.73
C ALA A 101 -9.10 -0.58 4.22
N ASP A 102 -8.20 0.12 3.51
CA ASP A 102 -7.96 -0.14 2.11
C ASP A 102 -7.08 -1.40 2.00
N TYR A 103 -7.61 -2.45 1.37
CA TYR A 103 -6.83 -3.66 1.10
C TYR A 103 -5.97 -3.45 -0.14
N LEU A 104 -4.66 -3.62 0.02
CA LEU A 104 -3.68 -3.51 -1.07
C LEU A 104 -3.44 -4.89 -1.68
N PHE A 105 -3.75 -5.04 -2.97
CA PHE A 105 -3.59 -6.30 -3.70
C PHE A 105 -2.43 -6.20 -4.70
N TYR A 106 -1.40 -7.01 -4.48
CA TYR A 106 -0.26 -7.15 -5.38
C TYR A 106 -0.05 -8.63 -5.72
N PHE A 107 0.48 -8.90 -6.91
CA PHE A 107 0.96 -10.24 -7.22
C PHE A 107 2.13 -10.62 -6.33
N SER A 108 2.17 -11.88 -5.87
CA SER A 108 3.40 -12.43 -5.31
C SER A 108 4.51 -12.39 -6.38
N GLU A 109 5.77 -12.40 -5.95
CA GLU A 109 6.88 -12.50 -6.92
C GLU A 109 6.77 -13.77 -7.77
N ALA A 110 6.23 -14.87 -7.22
CA ALA A 110 6.02 -16.09 -7.99
C ALA A 110 4.93 -15.90 -9.07
N ASP A 111 3.76 -15.38 -8.68
CA ASP A 111 2.63 -15.21 -9.60
C ASP A 111 2.91 -14.15 -10.66
N LYS A 112 3.62 -13.07 -10.29
CA LYS A 112 4.09 -12.07 -11.25
C LYS A 112 5.00 -12.72 -12.31
N ASN A 113 5.90 -13.62 -11.91
CA ASN A 113 6.78 -14.30 -12.85
C ASN A 113 6.02 -15.28 -13.76
N VAL A 114 4.95 -15.90 -13.28
CA VAL A 114 4.05 -16.71 -14.12
C VAL A 114 3.35 -15.81 -15.14
N LEU A 115 2.75 -14.70 -14.69
CA LEU A 115 2.06 -13.74 -15.55
C LEU A 115 2.97 -13.18 -16.65
N LEU A 116 4.22 -12.88 -16.34
CA LEU A 116 5.20 -12.38 -17.31
C LEU A 116 5.60 -13.40 -18.39
N GLN A 117 5.30 -14.69 -18.17
CA GLN A 117 5.55 -15.76 -19.14
C GLN A 117 4.30 -16.11 -19.96
N GLU A 118 3.13 -15.54 -19.63
CA GLU A 118 1.93 -15.76 -20.40
C GLU A 118 2.10 -15.16 -21.80
N ASN A 119 1.72 -15.94 -22.81
CA ASN A 119 1.64 -15.43 -24.17
C ASN A 119 0.39 -14.55 -24.25
N LEU A 120 0.58 -13.31 -24.67
CA LEU A 120 -0.54 -12.43 -25.00
C LEU A 120 -1.26 -13.02 -26.21
N GLU A 121 -2.52 -13.43 -26.03
CA GLU A 121 -3.39 -13.82 -27.12
C GLU A 121 -4.00 -12.55 -27.74
N GLY A 122 -3.81 -12.36 -29.05
CA GLY A 122 -4.32 -11.19 -29.80
C GLY A 122 -3.32 -10.05 -29.95
N ASP A 123 -3.74 -8.99 -30.65
CA ASP A 123 -2.91 -7.81 -30.91
C ASP A 123 -3.04 -6.79 -29.77
N LEU A 124 -2.44 -7.11 -28.61
CA LEU A 124 -2.32 -6.15 -27.50
C LEU A 124 -1.16 -5.19 -27.76
N ARG A 125 -1.46 -3.90 -27.91
CA ARG A 125 -0.43 -2.87 -28.03
C ARG A 125 -0.84 -1.55 -27.40
N ARG A 126 0.16 -0.74 -27.08
CA ARG A 126 -0.06 0.65 -26.65
C ARG A 126 -0.74 1.42 -27.79
N LEU A 127 -1.76 2.20 -27.45
CA LEU A 127 -2.40 3.09 -28.41
C LEU A 127 -1.53 4.33 -28.65
N THR A 128 -1.71 4.90 -29.83
CA THR A 128 -1.05 6.13 -30.28
C THR A 128 -2.10 7.06 -30.89
N GLU A 129 -1.70 8.27 -31.27
CA GLU A 129 -2.57 9.21 -32.01
C GLU A 129 -3.18 8.58 -33.29
N GLN A 130 -2.53 7.57 -33.89
CA GLN A 130 -3.05 6.87 -35.07
C GLN A 130 -4.33 6.06 -34.78
N ASP A 131 -4.61 5.78 -33.51
CA ASP A 131 -5.74 4.97 -33.06
C ASP A 131 -6.97 5.81 -32.70
N GLU A 132 -6.94 7.13 -32.95
CA GLU A 132 -8.00 8.08 -32.58
C GLU A 132 -9.39 7.64 -33.04
N ALA A 133 -9.49 7.12 -34.27
CA ALA A 133 -10.76 6.66 -34.83
C ALA A 133 -11.33 5.47 -34.04
N ALA A 134 -10.51 4.45 -33.78
CA ALA A 134 -10.91 3.25 -33.04
C ALA A 134 -11.22 3.57 -31.57
N PHE A 135 -10.40 4.42 -30.94
CA PHE A 135 -10.62 4.88 -29.57
C PHE A 135 -11.92 5.68 -29.44
N SER A 136 -12.19 6.59 -30.38
CA SER A 136 -13.41 7.42 -30.38
C SER A 136 -14.66 6.56 -30.61
N GLU A 137 -14.59 5.57 -31.51
CA GLU A 137 -15.69 4.63 -31.73
C GLU A 137 -15.99 3.83 -30.46
N PHE A 138 -14.96 3.29 -29.81
CA PHE A 138 -15.10 2.59 -28.53
C PHE A 138 -15.72 3.49 -27.44
N ALA A 139 -15.16 4.69 -27.24
CA ALA A 139 -15.65 5.65 -26.25
C ALA A 139 -17.09 6.09 -26.53
N SER A 140 -17.49 6.20 -27.80
CA SER A 140 -18.87 6.56 -28.18
C SER A 140 -19.92 5.52 -27.78
N SER A 141 -19.50 4.27 -27.53
CA SER A 141 -20.36 3.19 -27.06
C SER A 141 -20.52 3.16 -25.53
N ALA A 142 -19.66 3.89 -24.80
CA ALA A 142 -19.69 3.97 -23.34
C ALA A 142 -20.81 4.90 -22.87
N SER A 143 -21.38 4.62 -21.70
CA SER A 143 -22.35 5.54 -21.10
C SER A 143 -21.66 6.81 -20.61
N LYS A 144 -22.42 7.89 -20.42
CA LYS A 144 -21.87 9.10 -19.81
C LYS A 144 -21.24 8.83 -18.44
N GLN A 145 -21.87 7.97 -17.65
CA GLN A 145 -21.34 7.60 -16.34
C GLN A 145 -20.01 6.87 -16.48
N ASP A 146 -19.89 5.90 -17.40
CA ASP A 146 -18.63 5.20 -17.61
C ASP A 146 -17.52 6.15 -18.08
N LEU A 147 -17.83 7.15 -18.89
CA LEU A 147 -16.88 8.18 -19.31
C LEU A 147 -16.48 9.12 -18.17
N ASP A 148 -17.42 9.50 -17.31
CA ASP A 148 -17.16 10.38 -16.15
C ASP A 148 -16.36 9.62 -15.06
N ASP A 149 -16.60 8.31 -14.91
CA ASP A 149 -15.93 7.45 -13.93
C ASP A 149 -14.56 6.92 -14.42
N ALA A 150 -14.33 6.86 -15.74
CA ALA A 150 -13.07 6.39 -16.32
C ALA A 150 -12.03 7.50 -16.46
N TYR A 151 -10.80 7.23 -16.00
CA TYR A 151 -9.64 8.10 -16.18
C TYR A 151 -8.75 7.61 -17.34
N VAL A 152 -9.32 7.48 -18.54
CA VAL A 152 -8.60 6.98 -19.74
C VAL A 152 -8.72 7.97 -20.88
N GLU A 153 -7.57 8.48 -21.33
CA GLU A 153 -7.42 9.35 -22.50
C GLU A 153 -6.38 8.73 -23.46
N LEU A 154 -6.49 9.03 -24.76
CA LEU A 154 -5.61 8.45 -25.78
C LEU A 154 -4.14 8.85 -25.62
N ASP A 155 -3.88 10.02 -25.04
CA ASP A 155 -2.54 10.53 -24.72
C ASP A 155 -2.05 10.07 -23.35
N HIS A 156 -2.83 9.29 -22.60
CA HIS A 156 -2.42 8.75 -21.32
C HIS A 156 -1.19 7.85 -21.45
N TRP A 157 -0.28 7.92 -20.47
CA TRP A 157 1.01 7.25 -20.52
C TRP A 157 0.93 5.71 -20.54
N ALA A 158 -0.24 5.15 -20.21
CA ALA A 158 -0.51 3.72 -20.12
C ALA A 158 -1.89 3.34 -20.71
N VAL A 159 -2.16 3.72 -21.96
CA VAL A 159 -3.37 3.29 -22.71
C VAL A 159 -3.04 2.18 -23.71
N PHE A 160 -3.78 1.07 -23.67
CA PHE A 160 -3.58 -0.10 -24.53
C PHE A 160 -4.90 -0.53 -25.17
N GLY A 161 -4.82 -1.02 -26.41
CA GLY A 161 -5.94 -1.63 -27.11
C GLY A 161 -5.70 -3.12 -27.30
N SER A 162 -6.78 -3.89 -27.18
CA SER A 162 -6.84 -5.32 -27.53
C SER A 162 -7.84 -5.45 -28.68
N PHE A 163 -7.38 -6.01 -29.80
CA PHE A 163 -8.12 -6.17 -31.05
C PHE A 163 -8.34 -7.64 -31.40
#